data_AF-A0A9E3R5P2-F1
#
_entry.id   AF-A0A9E3R5P2-F1
#
_cell.length_a   1.000
_cell.length_b   1.000
_cell.length_c   1.000
_cell.angle_alpha   90.00
_cell.angle_beta   90.00
_cell.angle_gamma   90.00
#
_symmetry.space_group_name_H-M   'P 1'
#
loop_
_entity.id
_entity.type
_entity.pdbx_description
1 polymer ?
#
loop_
_entity_poly.entity_id
_entity_poly.type
_entity_poly.pdbx_seq_one_letter_code
_entity_poly.pdbx_strand_id
1 'polypeptide(L)'
;MARFATPVAFLVTAALIAAAPTPAVAQRTALAGEKARVAESVKRDLTRLAGLQRTYRGRTRTFAADPKDLNFTPQSGAEVTIAFASANAWAANASHDALAPVKCFVIVSASDAPDAPTSQPFCTDAEPGTAAARVAQANAAGDPAPTKTPATEPAPTKAPSVAPSRAATPPAATPATSPAT
;
A
#
# COMPACT_ATOMS: atom_id res chain seq x y z
N MET A 1 24.90 -44.45 86.65
CA MET A 1 25.56 -44.34 85.34
C MET A 1 24.51 -44.53 84.25
N ALA A 2 24.14 -43.48 83.52
CA ALA A 2 23.53 -43.54 82.19
C ALA A 2 23.50 -42.12 81.58
N ARG A 3 24.18 -41.95 80.45
CA ARG A 3 24.20 -40.76 79.61
C ARG A 3 23.04 -40.86 78.60
N PHE A 4 22.27 -39.79 78.40
CA PHE A 4 21.49 -39.55 77.19
C PHE A 4 21.50 -38.03 76.94
N ALA A 5 22.35 -37.51 76.06
CA ALA A 5 22.25 -37.51 74.61
C ALA A 5 21.22 -36.50 74.10
N THR A 6 21.72 -35.36 73.65
CA THR A 6 21.06 -34.37 72.79
C THR A 6 20.59 -35.03 71.48
N PRO A 7 19.39 -34.70 71.00
CA PRO A 7 19.19 -34.52 69.56
C PRO A 7 18.62 -33.11 69.32
N VAL A 8 19.42 -32.20 68.77
CA VAL A 8 19.49 -31.94 67.32
C VAL A 8 18.15 -31.44 66.79
N ALA A 9 18.10 -30.11 66.75
CA ALA A 9 17.45 -29.27 65.75
C ALA A 9 16.77 -30.00 64.59
N PHE A 10 15.45 -29.89 64.52
CA PHE A 10 14.70 -29.96 63.27
C PHE A 10 13.91 -28.66 63.12
N LEU A 11 14.61 -27.60 62.73
CA LEU A 11 13.96 -26.43 62.14
C LEU A 11 13.40 -26.87 60.79
N VAL A 12 12.09 -27.08 60.76
CA VAL A 12 11.30 -27.33 59.55
C VAL A 12 11.50 -26.14 58.62
N THR A 13 12.45 -26.28 57.70
CA THR A 13 12.73 -25.31 56.65
C THR A 13 11.66 -25.51 55.59
N ALA A 14 10.56 -24.78 55.69
CA ALA A 14 9.56 -24.70 54.65
C ALA A 14 10.22 -24.08 53.41
N ALA A 15 10.60 -24.94 52.46
CA ALA A 15 11.06 -24.56 51.15
C ALA A 15 9.90 -23.88 50.38
N LEU A 16 9.82 -22.56 50.48
CA LEU A 16 9.06 -21.71 49.58
C LEU A 16 9.71 -21.77 48.20
N ILE A 17 9.31 -22.75 47.39
CA ILE A 17 9.61 -22.77 45.97
C ILE A 17 8.73 -21.69 45.33
N ALA A 18 9.28 -20.47 45.24
CA ALA A 18 8.72 -19.41 44.42
C ALA A 18 8.83 -19.84 42.96
N ALA A 19 7.74 -20.40 42.42
CA ALA A 19 7.59 -20.61 40.98
C ALA A 19 7.55 -19.24 40.28
N ALA A 20 8.71 -18.78 39.79
CA ALA A 20 8.76 -17.64 38.89
C ALA A 20 8.16 -18.06 37.54
N PRO A 21 7.09 -17.42 37.03
CA PRO A 21 6.60 -17.68 35.69
C PRO A 21 7.63 -17.23 34.66
N THR A 22 8.12 -18.15 33.84
CA THR A 22 8.96 -17.88 32.67
C THR A 22 8.22 -16.93 31.70
N PRO A 23 8.79 -15.75 31.34
CA PRO A 23 8.16 -14.82 30.41
C PRO A 23 8.41 -15.21 28.95
N ALA A 24 8.02 -16.43 28.55
CA ALA A 24 8.16 -16.87 27.15
C ALA A 24 6.92 -16.54 26.27
N VAL A 25 5.80 -16.16 26.90
CA VAL A 25 4.52 -15.91 26.18
C VAL A 25 4.37 -14.45 25.74
N ALA A 26 5.04 -13.50 26.39
CA ALA A 26 4.92 -12.07 26.05
C ALA A 26 5.61 -11.69 24.72
N GLN A 27 6.61 -12.45 24.29
CA GLN A 27 7.43 -12.11 23.12
C GLN A 27 6.71 -12.34 21.79
N ARG A 28 5.81 -13.34 21.69
CA ARG A 28 5.08 -13.63 20.44
C ARG A 28 4.00 -12.58 20.14
N THR A 29 3.34 -12.06 21.16
CA THR A 29 2.32 -11.00 21.02
C THR A 29 2.95 -9.65 20.73
N ALA A 30 4.10 -9.35 21.35
CA ALA A 30 4.86 -8.14 21.07
C ALA A 30 5.38 -8.10 19.63
N LEU A 31 5.86 -9.23 19.10
CA LEU A 31 6.34 -9.32 17.71
C LEU A 31 5.21 -9.14 16.68
N ALA A 32 4.01 -9.65 16.97
CA ALA A 32 2.82 -9.40 16.15
C ALA A 32 2.38 -7.92 16.22
N GLY A 33 2.47 -7.30 17.41
CA GLY A 33 2.17 -5.88 17.62
C GLY A 33 3.16 -4.94 16.93
N GLU A 34 4.46 -5.25 16.97
CA GLU A 34 5.50 -4.44 16.34
C GLU A 34 5.41 -4.50 14.82
N LYS A 35 5.25 -5.70 14.24
CA LYS A 35 4.99 -5.85 12.80
C LYS A 35 3.74 -5.09 12.37
N ALA A 36 2.65 -5.15 13.15
CA ALA A 36 1.44 -4.38 12.85
C ALA A 36 1.70 -2.87 12.87
N ARG A 37 2.45 -2.36 13.86
CA ARG A 37 2.83 -0.93 13.93
C ARG A 37 3.67 -0.48 12.75
N VAL A 38 4.65 -1.30 12.35
CA VAL A 38 5.48 -1.03 11.17
C VAL A 38 4.61 -1.05 9.91
N ALA A 39 3.75 -2.06 9.73
CA ALA A 39 2.84 -2.15 8.58
C ALA A 39 1.93 -0.92 8.47
N GLU A 40 1.36 -0.45 9.58
CA GLU A 40 0.58 0.78 9.60
C GLU A 40 1.42 2.03 9.27
N SER A 41 2.70 2.06 9.65
CA SER A 41 3.61 3.12 9.23
C SER A 41 3.87 3.10 7.73
N VAL A 42 4.10 1.92 7.16
CA VAL A 42 4.27 1.75 5.70
C VAL A 42 3.00 2.14 4.94
N LYS A 43 1.81 1.76 5.45
CA LYS A 43 0.54 2.19 4.85
C LYS A 43 0.37 3.71 4.87
N ARG A 44 0.71 4.38 5.99
CA ARG A 44 0.67 5.86 6.05
C ARG A 44 1.59 6.51 5.02
N ASP A 45 2.79 5.97 4.82
CA ASP A 45 3.70 6.43 3.78
C ASP A 45 3.09 6.29 2.37
N LEU A 46 2.47 5.15 2.06
CA LEU A 46 1.78 4.93 0.79
C LEU A 46 0.55 5.85 0.61
N THR A 47 -0.21 6.12 1.67
CA THR A 47 -1.32 7.09 1.66
C THR A 47 -0.81 8.50 1.37
N ARG A 48 0.31 8.90 1.98
CA ARG A 48 0.95 10.20 1.71
C ARG A 48 1.43 10.27 0.25
N LEU A 49 2.06 9.21 -0.26
CA LEU A 49 2.45 9.11 -1.66
C LEU A 49 1.25 9.27 -2.61
N ALA A 50 0.10 8.67 -2.28
CA ALA A 50 -1.12 8.80 -3.08
C ALA A 50 -1.63 10.25 -3.14
N GLY A 51 -1.55 11.00 -2.03
CA GLY A 51 -1.86 12.43 -2.02
C GLY A 51 -0.93 13.26 -2.92
N LEU A 52 0.38 12.96 -2.90
CA LEU A 52 1.36 13.62 -3.77
C LEU A 52 1.11 13.31 -5.24
N GLN A 53 0.83 12.04 -5.58
CA GLN A 53 0.49 11.60 -6.92
C GLN A 53 -0.75 12.32 -7.47
N ARG A 54 -1.79 12.47 -6.64
CA ARG A 54 -3.01 13.23 -7.02
C ARG A 54 -2.69 14.69 -7.33
N THR A 55 -1.86 15.32 -6.52
CA THR A 55 -1.44 16.72 -6.69
C THR A 55 -0.58 16.89 -7.94
N TYR A 56 0.34 15.96 -8.18
CA TYR A 56 1.18 15.94 -9.37
C TYR A 56 0.34 15.79 -10.64
N ARG A 57 -0.54 14.78 -10.69
CA ARG A 57 -1.45 14.55 -11.82
C ARG A 57 -2.39 15.73 -12.09
N GLY A 58 -2.84 16.42 -11.04
CA GLY A 58 -3.64 17.64 -11.19
C GLY A 58 -2.95 18.71 -12.06
N ARG A 59 -1.61 18.74 -12.05
CA ARG A 59 -0.80 19.70 -12.81
C ARG A 59 -0.33 19.16 -14.16
N THR A 60 0.13 17.91 -14.21
CA THR A 60 0.80 17.33 -15.39
C THR A 60 -0.12 16.44 -16.25
N ARG A 61 -1.33 16.15 -15.77
CA ARG A 61 -2.28 15.19 -16.38
C ARG A 61 -1.77 13.74 -16.45
N THR A 62 -0.62 13.44 -15.85
CA THR A 62 -0.06 12.08 -15.72
C THR A 62 0.39 11.81 -14.29
N PHE A 63 0.36 10.56 -13.85
CA PHE A 63 1.03 10.17 -12.60
C PHE A 63 2.55 10.19 -12.78
N ALA A 64 3.28 10.45 -11.69
CA ALA A 64 4.73 10.42 -11.68
C ALA A 64 5.23 8.97 -11.67
N ALA A 65 6.29 8.68 -12.45
CA ALA A 65 6.91 7.36 -12.51
C ALA A 65 8.04 7.20 -11.48
N ASP A 66 8.66 8.30 -11.03
CA ASP A 66 9.72 8.29 -10.02
C ASP A 66 9.25 9.00 -8.73
N PRO A 67 9.43 8.39 -7.54
CA PRO A 67 9.17 9.07 -6.26
C PRO A 67 9.93 10.39 -6.06
N LYS A 68 11.08 10.57 -6.72
CA LYS A 68 11.89 11.79 -6.66
C LYS A 68 11.17 12.99 -7.28
N ASP A 69 10.38 12.78 -8.33
CA ASP A 69 9.56 13.84 -8.96
C ASP A 69 8.52 14.42 -7.97
N LEU A 70 8.21 13.65 -6.92
CA LEU A 70 7.27 14.01 -5.87
C LEU A 70 7.95 14.54 -4.61
N ASN A 71 9.30 14.55 -4.56
CA ASN A 71 10.08 14.82 -3.35
C ASN A 71 9.62 13.95 -2.17
N PHE A 72 9.29 12.68 -2.46
CA PHE A 72 8.77 11.75 -1.46
C PHE A 72 9.89 11.00 -0.76
N THR A 73 9.88 11.06 0.57
CA THR A 73 10.75 10.26 1.43
C THR A 73 9.89 9.48 2.43
N PRO A 74 9.94 8.14 2.43
CA PRO A 74 9.24 7.30 3.40
C PRO A 74 9.69 7.60 4.83
N GLN A 75 8.77 7.77 5.77
CA GLN A 75 9.09 8.00 7.19
C GLN A 75 9.23 6.69 7.97
N SER A 76 8.65 5.60 7.47
CA SER A 76 8.74 4.28 8.09
C SER A 76 10.11 3.62 7.92
N GLY A 77 10.97 4.16 7.06
CA GLY A 77 12.21 3.48 6.62
C GLY A 77 11.96 2.38 5.58
N ALA A 78 10.73 2.22 5.10
CA ALA A 78 10.42 1.30 4.02
C ALA A 78 11.03 1.75 2.68
N GLU A 79 11.46 0.79 1.88
CA GLU A 79 11.78 1.00 0.48
C GLU A 79 10.48 1.03 -0.33
N VAL A 80 10.24 2.13 -1.06
CA VAL A 80 9.03 2.34 -1.85
C VAL A 80 9.39 2.45 -3.33
N THR A 81 8.73 1.64 -4.16
CA THR A 81 8.93 1.62 -5.61
C THR A 81 7.60 1.81 -6.34
N ILE A 82 7.56 2.76 -7.27
CA ILE A 82 6.45 2.89 -8.22
C ILE A 82 6.67 1.88 -9.34
N ALA A 83 5.82 0.85 -9.40
CA ALA A 83 5.94 -0.23 -10.37
C ALA A 83 5.32 0.13 -11.73
N PHE A 84 4.32 1.01 -11.71
CA PHE A 84 3.60 1.45 -12.92
C PHE A 84 3.02 2.85 -12.71
N ALA A 85 3.10 3.69 -13.73
CA ALA A 85 2.45 5.01 -13.76
C ALA A 85 2.06 5.38 -15.19
N SER A 86 0.87 5.98 -15.34
CA SER A 86 0.33 6.44 -16.62
C SER A 86 -0.60 7.65 -16.41
N ALA A 87 -1.29 8.11 -17.46
CA ALA A 87 -2.33 9.13 -17.33
C ALA A 87 -3.57 8.66 -16.53
N ASN A 88 -3.81 7.34 -16.52
CA ASN A 88 -5.08 6.75 -16.08
C ASN A 88 -4.96 5.91 -14.80
N ALA A 89 -3.77 5.45 -14.44
CA ALA A 89 -3.55 4.67 -13.23
C ALA A 89 -2.08 4.67 -12.81
N TRP A 90 -1.83 4.37 -11.54
CA TRP A 90 -0.50 4.06 -11.02
C TRP A 90 -0.57 2.98 -9.94
N ALA A 91 0.56 2.33 -9.71
CA ALA A 91 0.73 1.32 -8.68
C ALA A 91 2.12 1.43 -8.05
N ALA A 92 2.19 1.22 -6.74
CA ALA A 92 3.44 1.15 -6.01
C ALA A 92 3.43 0.00 -5.00
N ASN A 93 4.64 -0.45 -4.66
CA ASN A 93 4.87 -1.40 -3.61
C ASN A 93 5.88 -0.83 -2.61
N ALA A 94 5.79 -1.30 -1.37
CA ALA A 94 6.67 -0.93 -0.28
C ALA A 94 7.10 -2.17 0.52
N SER A 95 8.39 -2.24 0.85
CA SER A 95 8.97 -3.30 1.67
C SER A 95 9.77 -2.73 2.84
N HIS A 96 9.75 -3.45 3.98
CA HIS A 96 10.51 -3.09 5.18
C HIS A 96 11.07 -4.37 5.81
N ASP A 97 12.31 -4.34 6.28
CA ASP A 97 13.01 -5.55 6.78
C ASP A 97 12.27 -6.23 7.93
N ALA A 98 11.76 -5.45 8.89
CA ALA A 98 10.95 -5.95 10.00
C ALA A 98 9.61 -6.60 9.57
N LEU A 99 9.12 -6.33 8.35
CA LEU A 99 7.89 -6.91 7.82
C LEU A 99 8.11 -8.19 7.04
N ALA A 100 9.34 -8.54 6.66
CA ALA A 100 9.59 -9.71 5.81
C ALA A 100 8.87 -10.98 6.33
N PRO A 101 8.18 -11.73 5.45
CA PRO A 101 8.08 -11.56 3.98
C PRO A 101 6.94 -10.64 3.47
N VAL A 102 6.27 -9.90 4.36
CA VAL A 102 5.10 -9.06 4.01
C VAL A 102 5.53 -7.81 3.23
N LYS A 103 4.81 -7.51 2.14
CA LYS A 103 4.92 -6.26 1.37
C LYS A 103 3.59 -5.53 1.35
N CYS A 104 3.65 -4.21 1.25
CA CYS A 104 2.48 -3.34 1.14
C CYS A 104 2.36 -2.80 -0.28
N PHE A 105 1.14 -2.61 -0.75
CA PHE A 105 0.81 -2.23 -2.12
C PHE A 105 -0.27 -1.17 -2.12
N VAL A 106 -0.27 -0.34 -3.16
CA VAL A 106 -1.34 0.61 -3.46
C VAL A 106 -1.53 0.66 -4.97
N ILE A 107 -2.78 0.71 -5.41
CA ILE A 107 -3.17 0.84 -6.82
C ILE A 107 -4.27 1.88 -6.87
N VAL A 108 -4.12 2.86 -7.75
CA VAL A 108 -5.10 3.94 -7.88
C VAL A 108 -5.32 4.24 -9.34
N SER A 109 -6.59 4.30 -9.73
CA SER A 109 -7.02 4.80 -11.02
C SER A 109 -7.33 6.30 -10.96
N ALA A 110 -7.27 6.95 -12.11
CA ALA A 110 -7.61 8.35 -12.28
C ALA A 110 -9.07 8.68 -11.95
N SER A 111 -9.94 7.67 -12.00
CA SER A 111 -11.38 7.77 -11.78
C SER A 111 -11.76 7.50 -10.33
N ASP A 112 -10.83 6.99 -9.51
CA ASP A 112 -11.11 6.71 -8.11
C ASP A 112 -11.34 8.01 -7.32
N ALA A 113 -12.37 7.99 -6.48
CA ALA A 113 -12.53 9.00 -5.45
C ALA A 113 -11.34 8.95 -4.46
N PRO A 114 -10.98 10.08 -3.82
CA PRO A 114 -9.82 10.13 -2.93
C PRO A 114 -9.77 9.07 -1.83
N ASP A 115 -10.94 8.65 -1.35
CA ASP A 115 -11.14 7.69 -0.25
C ASP A 115 -11.77 6.39 -0.74
N ALA A 116 -11.71 6.11 -2.05
CA ALA A 116 -12.20 4.87 -2.61
C ALA A 116 -11.46 3.68 -1.94
N PRO A 117 -12.15 2.59 -1.59
CA PRO A 117 -11.53 1.41 -0.99
C PRO A 117 -10.39 0.84 -1.85
N THR A 118 -10.52 0.94 -3.17
CA THR A 118 -9.51 0.55 -4.18
C THR A 118 -8.21 1.31 -4.02
N SER A 119 -8.26 2.56 -3.55
CA SER A 119 -7.10 3.43 -3.35
C SER A 119 -6.44 3.27 -1.97
N GLN A 120 -6.97 2.41 -1.10
CA GLN A 120 -6.39 2.18 0.21
C GLN A 120 -5.20 1.23 0.14
N PRO A 121 -4.07 1.56 0.77
CA PRO A 121 -2.93 0.65 0.84
C PRO A 121 -3.25 -0.62 1.63
N PHE A 122 -2.81 -1.77 1.12
CA PHE A 122 -2.97 -3.06 1.77
C PHE A 122 -1.63 -3.78 1.85
N CYS A 123 -1.48 -4.68 2.82
CA CYS A 123 -0.26 -5.48 2.97
C CYS A 123 -0.59 -6.96 2.86
N THR A 124 0.28 -7.70 2.19
CA THR A 124 0.16 -9.14 2.03
C THR A 124 1.53 -9.79 2.11
N ASP A 125 1.53 -10.99 2.66
CA ASP A 125 2.55 -12.01 2.64
C ASP A 125 2.81 -12.62 1.25
N ALA A 126 2.08 -12.20 0.21
CA ALA A 126 2.14 -12.80 -1.11
C ALA A 126 3.54 -12.74 -1.73
N GLU A 127 4.06 -13.93 -2.07
CA GLU A 127 4.99 -14.07 -3.17
C GLU A 127 4.42 -13.35 -4.42
N PRO A 128 5.26 -12.74 -5.27
CA PRO A 128 4.82 -11.83 -6.34
C PRO A 128 3.66 -12.32 -7.22
N GLY A 129 3.47 -13.64 -7.38
CA GLY A 129 2.38 -14.24 -8.15
C GLY A 129 0.98 -14.10 -7.54
N THR A 130 0.83 -14.09 -6.21
CA THR A 130 -0.49 -14.09 -5.55
C THR A 130 -1.10 -12.68 -5.46
N ALA A 131 -0.26 -11.65 -5.40
CA ALA A 131 -0.69 -10.24 -5.41
C ALA A 131 -1.32 -9.87 -6.77
N ALA A 132 -0.68 -10.27 -7.88
CA ALA A 132 -1.23 -10.08 -9.23
C ALA A 132 -2.59 -10.79 -9.40
N ALA A 133 -2.75 -11.98 -8.81
CA ALA A 133 -4.02 -12.72 -8.83
C ALA A 133 -5.14 -12.00 -8.03
N ARG A 134 -4.82 -11.38 -6.87
CA ARG A 134 -5.81 -10.58 -6.13
C ARG A 134 -6.18 -9.29 -6.85
N VAL A 135 -5.22 -8.65 -7.52
CA VAL A 135 -5.50 -7.47 -8.37
C VAL A 135 -6.37 -7.87 -9.56
N ALA A 136 -6.10 -9.01 -10.19
CA ALA A 136 -6.95 -9.58 -11.23
C ALA A 136 -8.36 -9.91 -10.70
N GLN A 137 -8.48 -10.46 -9.49
CA GLN A 137 -9.78 -10.70 -8.84
C GLN A 137 -10.52 -9.40 -8.48
N ALA A 138 -9.83 -8.37 -8.00
CA ALA A 138 -10.44 -7.06 -7.73
C ALA A 138 -10.95 -6.38 -9.00
N ASN A 139 -10.23 -6.55 -10.12
CA ASN A 139 -10.67 -6.08 -11.44
C ASN A 139 -11.79 -6.96 -12.04
N ALA A 140 -11.81 -8.26 -11.72
CA ALA A 140 -12.87 -9.19 -12.14
C ALA A 140 -14.15 -9.08 -11.29
N ALA A 141 -14.04 -8.54 -10.08
CA ALA A 141 -15.15 -8.28 -9.17
C ALA A 141 -15.80 -6.89 -9.39
N GLY A 142 -15.58 -6.26 -10.55
CA GLY A 142 -16.55 -5.30 -11.07
C GLY A 142 -17.93 -5.98 -11.09
N ASP A 143 -18.94 -5.29 -10.53
CA ASP A 143 -20.31 -5.73 -10.29
C ASP A 143 -20.80 -6.97 -11.08
N PRO A 144 -21.50 -7.93 -10.45
CA PRO A 144 -22.34 -8.85 -11.20
C PRO A 144 -23.40 -8.04 -11.94
N ALA A 145 -23.23 -7.90 -13.25
CA ALA A 145 -24.29 -7.47 -14.14
C ALA A 145 -25.55 -8.31 -13.83
N PRO A 146 -26.73 -7.69 -13.61
CA PRO A 146 -27.96 -8.46 -13.51
C PRO A 146 -28.24 -9.15 -14.84
N THR A 147 -28.33 -10.47 -14.78
CA THR A 147 -28.62 -11.38 -15.89
C THR A 147 -30.00 -11.10 -16.51
N LYS A 148 -29.98 -10.63 -17.76
CA LYS A 148 -30.88 -10.87 -18.92
C LYS A 148 -32.41 -10.84 -18.74
N THR A 149 -33.05 -10.03 -19.60
CA THR A 149 -34.25 -10.44 -20.37
C THR A 149 -33.98 -10.19 -21.86
N PRO A 150 -34.33 -11.12 -22.78
CA PRO A 150 -34.00 -11.05 -24.20
C PRO A 150 -35.04 -10.35 -25.09
N ALA A 151 -34.51 -9.82 -26.20
CA ALA A 151 -35.09 -9.60 -27.53
C ALA A 151 -36.19 -8.53 -27.72
N THR A 152 -35.91 -7.54 -28.58
CA THR A 152 -36.59 -7.36 -29.89
C THR A 152 -35.76 -6.43 -30.77
N GLU A 153 -35.26 -6.95 -31.88
CA GLU A 153 -34.79 -6.21 -33.06
C GLU A 153 -36.00 -5.90 -33.96
N PRO A 154 -36.13 -4.69 -34.54
CA PRO A 154 -35.81 -4.53 -35.96
C PRO A 154 -35.06 -3.24 -36.34
N ALA A 155 -34.01 -3.46 -37.13
CA ALA A 155 -33.38 -2.72 -38.25
C ALA A 155 -33.95 -1.34 -38.76
N PRO A 156 -33.34 -0.73 -39.81
CA PRO A 156 -32.15 0.13 -39.81
C PRO A 156 -32.47 1.54 -40.38
N THR A 157 -31.89 2.65 -39.91
CA THR A 157 -31.95 3.93 -40.67
C THR A 157 -30.84 4.93 -40.30
N LYS A 158 -30.05 5.27 -41.34
CA LYS A 158 -29.28 6.49 -41.61
C LYS A 158 -28.09 6.90 -40.72
N ALA A 159 -26.92 6.83 -41.36
CA ALA A 159 -25.80 7.74 -41.16
C ALA A 159 -26.20 9.21 -41.40
N PRO A 160 -25.55 10.13 -40.68
CA PRO A 160 -25.06 11.36 -41.29
C PRO A 160 -23.54 11.48 -41.17
N SER A 161 -22.95 11.65 -42.35
CA SER A 161 -21.61 12.16 -42.62
C SER A 161 -21.52 13.66 -42.31
N VAL A 162 -20.59 14.10 -41.44
CA VAL A 162 -19.90 15.41 -41.46
C VAL A 162 -18.60 15.26 -40.62
N ALA A 163 -17.44 15.03 -41.22
CA ALA A 163 -16.40 15.99 -41.69
C ALA A 163 -15.52 16.63 -40.59
N PRO A 164 -14.21 16.85 -40.86
CA PRO A 164 -13.18 17.10 -39.85
C PRO A 164 -13.00 18.61 -39.58
N SER A 165 -12.70 18.99 -38.32
CA SER A 165 -12.36 20.37 -37.99
C SER A 165 -11.02 20.52 -37.28
N ARG A 166 -10.06 20.92 -38.11
CA ARG A 166 -9.03 21.96 -37.92
C ARG A 166 -7.95 21.75 -36.84
N ALA A 167 -6.75 21.53 -37.38
CA ALA A 167 -5.47 21.88 -36.82
C ALA A 167 -5.46 23.32 -36.27
N ALA A 168 -4.96 23.47 -35.04
CA ALA A 168 -4.58 24.76 -34.48
C ALA A 168 -3.07 24.95 -34.68
N THR A 169 -2.74 25.99 -35.44
CA THR A 169 -1.41 26.54 -35.70
C THR A 169 -0.74 27.01 -34.39
N PRO A 170 0.55 26.74 -34.14
CA PRO A 170 1.29 27.40 -33.07
C PRO A 170 1.64 28.86 -33.44
N PRO A 171 1.54 29.83 -32.52
CA PRO A 171 2.02 31.19 -32.74
C PRO A 171 3.55 31.28 -32.70
N ALA A 172 4.03 32.30 -33.42
CA ALA A 172 5.39 32.54 -33.85
C ALA A 172 6.41 32.74 -32.72
N ALA A 173 7.64 32.33 -33.03
CA ALA A 173 8.85 32.59 -32.27
C ALA A 173 9.21 34.09 -32.26
N THR A 174 9.52 34.62 -31.09
CA THR A 174 10.13 35.93 -30.91
C THR A 174 11.66 35.77 -30.91
N PRO A 175 12.42 36.54 -31.71
CA PRO A 175 13.89 36.51 -31.66
C PRO A 175 14.43 37.16 -30.38
N ALA A 176 15.44 36.51 -29.80
CA ALA A 176 16.20 37.01 -28.66
C ALA A 176 17.14 38.15 -29.09
N THR A 177 16.97 39.32 -28.47
CA THR A 177 17.93 40.42 -28.54
C THR A 177 19.00 40.21 -27.47
N SER A 178 20.25 39.97 -27.89
CA SER A 178 21.42 40.10 -27.03
C SER A 178 21.79 41.59 -26.88
N PRO A 179 22.18 42.06 -25.69
CA PRO A 179 23.07 43.19 -25.58
C PRO A 179 24.48 42.72 -25.21
N ALA A 180 25.42 43.14 -26.05
CA ALA A 180 26.84 43.23 -25.72
C ALA A 180 27.03 44.27 -24.61
N THR A 181 27.88 43.98 -23.63
CA THR A 181 28.98 44.82 -23.11
C THR A 181 29.81 43.97 -22.15
#